data_AF-A0A1V5P6L8-F1
#
_entry.id   AF-A0A1V5P6L8-F1
#
_cell.length_a   1.000
_cell.length_b   1.000
_cell.length_c   1.000
_cell.angle_alpha   90.00
_cell.angle_beta   90.00
_cell.angle_gamma   90.00
#
_symmetry.space_group_name_H-M   'P 1'
#
loop_
_entity.id
_entity.type
_entity.pdbx_description
1 polymer ?
#
loop_
_entity_poly.entity_id
_entity_poly.type
_entity_poly.pdbx_seq_one_letter_code
_entity_poly.pdbx_strand_id
1 'polypeptide(L)'
;MIEVYTFESEYLSNERDIYIFLPPSYGESEENYPVFYMQDGQNIFSEYGEGPWRWNMDETALELIEKDLIEEIIIVGIANTEWRDEEYTPSVDENEGSGGYGDLYLSFLIDEVKSYIDDTFRVRPFREDTAIGGSSLGGLLSLYAAMEHPEYFGKIAAMSPSIWWDDQIILTMAEEWEVDPEDMKIWLDMGVHEKDEEDEIDPVEESDILCEILKSKGFKRGKNLRYYKDYRGEHNEFFWGKRMGKVLKFLFGK
;
A
#
# COMPACT_ATOMS: atom_id res chain seq x y z
N MET A 1 -13.37 12.58 9.52
CA MET A 1 -14.67 12.03 9.10
C MET A 1 -14.35 11.00 8.04
N ILE A 2 -14.96 9.81 8.12
CA ILE A 2 -14.78 8.77 7.11
C ILE A 2 -16.10 8.65 6.34
N GLU A 3 -16.03 8.81 5.03
CA GLU A 3 -17.15 8.60 4.12
C GLU A 3 -17.03 7.21 3.51
N VAL A 4 -18.15 6.51 3.31
CA VAL A 4 -18.16 5.15 2.73
C VAL A 4 -19.05 5.13 1.50
N TYR A 5 -18.51 4.59 0.42
CA TYR A 5 -19.18 4.45 -0.87
C TYR A 5 -19.06 3.02 -1.35
N THR A 6 -20.17 2.40 -1.74
CA THR A 6 -20.12 1.13 -2.46
C THR A 6 -19.87 1.45 -3.94
N PHE A 7 -18.79 0.90 -4.48
CA PHE A 7 -18.32 1.11 -5.83
C PHE A 7 -18.56 -0.16 -6.65
N GLU A 8 -19.23 -0.04 -7.80
CA GLU A 8 -19.43 -1.12 -8.76
C GLU A 8 -18.34 -1.01 -9.84
N SER A 9 -17.56 -2.08 -10.03
CA SER A 9 -16.45 -2.12 -11.00
C SER A 9 -16.87 -2.80 -12.29
N GLU A 10 -16.64 -2.14 -13.43
CA GLU A 10 -16.80 -2.76 -14.74
C GLU A 10 -15.67 -3.75 -15.02
N TYR A 11 -14.42 -3.41 -14.64
CA TYR A 11 -13.25 -4.28 -14.84
C TYR A 11 -13.34 -5.59 -14.06
N LEU A 12 -13.83 -5.53 -12.82
CA LEU A 12 -13.88 -6.69 -11.92
C LEU A 12 -15.26 -7.35 -11.86
N SER A 13 -16.29 -6.70 -12.43
CA SER A 13 -17.67 -7.19 -12.40
C SER A 13 -18.16 -7.54 -10.98
N ASN A 14 -17.72 -6.77 -10.00
CA ASN A 14 -18.10 -6.90 -8.59
C ASN A 14 -18.32 -5.52 -7.94
N GLU A 15 -18.84 -5.53 -6.72
CA GLU A 15 -18.99 -4.34 -5.89
C GLU A 15 -18.11 -4.44 -4.65
N ARG A 16 -17.60 -3.30 -4.18
CA ARG A 16 -16.84 -3.22 -2.92
C ARG A 16 -16.96 -1.86 -2.28
N ASP A 17 -16.76 -1.81 -0.97
CA ASP A 17 -16.77 -0.55 -0.23
C ASP A 17 -15.43 0.18 -0.36
N ILE A 18 -15.52 1.50 -0.55
CA ILE A 18 -14.42 2.45 -0.56
C ILE A 18 -14.61 3.40 0.63
N TYR A 19 -13.60 3.46 1.49
CA TYR A 19 -13.58 4.26 2.70
C TYR A 19 -12.68 5.48 2.49
N ILE A 20 -13.20 6.68 2.70
CA ILE A 20 -12.50 7.93 2.40
C ILE A 20 -12.35 8.75 3.68
N PHE A 21 -11.11 8.87 4.16
CA PHE A 21 -10.75 9.77 5.23
C PHE A 21 -10.36 11.14 4.66
N LEU A 22 -11.04 12.18 5.12
CA LEU A 22 -10.73 13.58 4.78
C LEU A 22 -9.96 14.24 5.91
N PRO A 23 -8.90 15.01 5.59
CA PRO A 23 -8.08 15.65 6.61
C PRO A 23 -8.82 16.80 7.31
N PRO A 24 -8.38 17.22 8.51
CA PRO A 24 -9.11 18.20 9.33
C PRO A 24 -9.44 19.50 8.63
N SER A 25 -8.52 20.04 7.81
CA SER A 25 -8.75 21.32 7.15
C SER A 25 -9.63 21.23 5.91
N TYR A 26 -10.00 20.03 5.44
CA TYR A 26 -10.72 19.83 4.17
C TYR A 26 -11.99 20.69 4.09
N GLY A 27 -12.83 20.75 5.13
CA GLY A 27 -14.07 21.53 5.11
C GLY A 27 -13.90 23.06 5.23
N GLU A 28 -12.70 23.52 5.57
CA GLU A 28 -12.40 24.95 5.84
C GLU A 28 -11.40 25.55 4.84
N SER A 29 -10.80 24.71 4.00
CA SER A 29 -9.70 25.03 3.10
C SER A 29 -10.00 24.65 1.65
N GLU A 30 -9.50 25.45 0.73
CA GLU A 30 -9.55 25.24 -0.73
C GLU A 30 -8.28 24.55 -1.27
N GLU A 31 -7.38 24.12 -0.38
CA GLU A 31 -6.15 23.42 -0.77
C GLU A 31 -6.44 22.04 -1.40
N ASN A 32 -5.50 21.58 -2.22
CA ASN A 32 -5.51 20.24 -2.80
C ASN A 32 -4.54 19.32 -2.05
N TYR A 33 -4.95 18.08 -1.79
CA TYR A 33 -4.24 17.14 -0.93
C TYR A 33 -3.64 15.98 -1.72
N PRO A 34 -2.48 15.42 -1.30
CA PRO A 34 -2.03 14.13 -1.79
C PRO A 34 -2.99 13.02 -1.34
N VAL A 35 -2.97 11.89 -2.05
CA VAL A 35 -3.89 10.77 -1.81
C VAL A 35 -3.09 9.51 -1.50
N PHE A 36 -3.54 8.75 -0.50
CA PHE A 36 -2.98 7.45 -0.16
C PHE A 36 -4.04 6.35 -0.33
N TYR A 37 -3.91 5.58 -1.41
CA TYR A 37 -4.71 4.38 -1.67
C TYR A 37 -4.18 3.21 -0.87
N MET A 38 -5.02 2.63 -0.02
CA MET A 38 -4.67 1.54 0.87
C MET A 38 -5.54 0.31 0.61
N GLN A 39 -4.89 -0.83 0.40
CA GLN A 39 -5.55 -2.11 0.27
C GLN A 39 -6.12 -2.58 1.61
N ASP A 40 -7.06 -3.52 1.58
CA ASP A 40 -7.77 -4.05 2.76
C ASP A 40 -8.47 -2.95 3.59
N GLY A 41 -9.12 -2.00 2.89
CA GLY A 41 -9.72 -0.80 3.45
C GLY A 41 -10.70 -1.01 4.60
N GLN A 42 -11.36 -2.18 4.66
CA GLN A 42 -12.25 -2.53 5.76
C GLN A 42 -11.53 -2.69 7.12
N ASN A 43 -10.20 -2.85 7.13
CA ASN A 43 -9.40 -3.06 8.34
C ASN A 43 -8.57 -1.83 8.77
N ILE A 44 -8.39 -0.83 7.90
CA ILE A 44 -7.38 0.23 8.13
C ILE A 44 -7.85 1.34 9.08
N PHE A 45 -9.16 1.58 9.15
CA PHE A 45 -9.73 2.68 9.93
C PHE A 45 -10.26 2.24 11.30
N SER A 46 -10.12 3.11 12.29
CA SER A 46 -10.48 2.83 13.69
C SER A 46 -11.96 2.46 13.88
N GLU A 47 -12.86 3.05 13.09
CA GLU A 47 -14.31 2.85 13.16
C GLU A 47 -14.77 1.51 12.56
N TYR A 48 -14.05 0.99 11.55
CA TYR A 48 -14.50 -0.14 10.74
C TYR A 48 -13.76 -1.45 11.03
N GLY A 49 -12.51 -1.39 11.52
CA GLY A 49 -11.77 -2.60 11.86
C GLY A 49 -12.28 -3.27 13.15
N GLU A 50 -12.43 -4.59 13.13
CA GLU A 50 -12.92 -5.35 14.29
C GLU A 50 -11.80 -5.74 15.28
N GLY A 51 -11.99 -5.42 16.57
CA GLY A 51 -11.13 -5.93 17.64
C GLY A 51 -9.67 -5.43 17.62
N PRO A 52 -8.67 -6.24 18.02
CA PRO A 52 -7.26 -5.84 17.95
C PRO A 52 -6.72 -5.78 16.51
N TRP A 53 -7.54 -6.09 15.50
CA TRP A 53 -7.15 -6.28 14.10
C TRP A 53 -7.29 -5.03 13.24
N ARG A 54 -7.04 -3.85 13.81
CA ARG A 54 -7.21 -2.57 13.12
C ARG A 54 -5.94 -1.73 13.15
N TRP A 55 -5.69 -1.03 12.04
CA TRP A 55 -4.46 -0.25 11.90
C TRP A 55 -4.52 1.07 12.66
N ASN A 56 -5.73 1.61 12.86
CA ASN A 56 -5.99 2.96 13.39
C ASN A 56 -5.23 4.02 12.58
N MET A 57 -5.29 3.89 11.25
CA MET A 57 -4.56 4.76 10.34
C MET A 57 -5.06 6.20 10.38
N ASP A 58 -6.37 6.39 10.52
CA ASP A 58 -7.02 7.69 10.75
C ASP A 58 -6.53 8.36 12.03
N GLU A 59 -6.56 7.66 13.17
CA GLU A 59 -6.07 8.21 14.45
C GLU A 59 -4.58 8.57 14.36
N THR A 60 -3.78 7.71 13.73
CA THR A 60 -2.34 7.94 13.53
C THR A 60 -2.10 9.15 12.62
N ALA A 61 -2.85 9.28 11.52
CA ALA A 61 -2.75 10.42 10.61
C ALA A 61 -3.14 11.71 11.32
N LEU A 62 -4.26 11.73 12.04
CA LEU A 62 -4.71 12.88 12.84
C LEU A 62 -3.64 13.30 13.85
N GLU A 63 -3.09 12.38 14.63
CA GLU A 63 -2.05 12.69 15.61
C GLU A 63 -0.80 13.32 14.96
N LEU A 64 -0.40 12.82 13.79
CA LEU A 64 0.77 13.34 13.07
C LEU A 64 0.49 14.69 12.41
N ILE A 65 -0.72 14.91 11.88
CA ILE A 65 -1.18 16.18 11.31
C ILE A 65 -1.23 17.26 12.40
N GLU A 66 -1.86 16.97 13.55
CA GLU A 66 -1.96 17.90 14.67
C GLU A 66 -0.58 18.32 15.22
N LYS A 67 0.40 17.43 15.11
CA LYS A 67 1.79 17.68 15.51
C LYS A 67 2.64 18.32 14.42
N ASP A 68 2.06 18.62 13.25
CA ASP A 68 2.74 19.17 12.08
C ASP A 68 3.92 18.30 11.59
N LEU A 69 3.82 16.98 11.75
CA LEU A 69 4.86 16.02 11.38
C LEU A 69 4.69 15.46 9.96
N ILE A 70 3.49 15.53 9.41
CA ILE A 70 3.15 15.18 8.03
C ILE A 70 2.28 16.29 7.42
N GLU A 71 2.27 16.39 6.10
CA GLU A 71 1.21 17.15 5.41
C GLU A 71 -0.16 16.48 5.57
N GLU A 72 -1.22 17.26 5.41
CA GLU A 72 -2.57 16.72 5.38
C GLU A 72 -2.77 15.88 4.12
N ILE A 73 -3.39 14.71 4.25
CA ILE A 73 -3.57 13.74 3.18
C ILE A 73 -5.02 13.24 3.15
N ILE A 74 -5.50 12.82 1.99
CA ILE A 74 -6.70 11.99 1.87
C ILE A 74 -6.26 10.53 1.88
N ILE A 75 -6.95 9.69 2.65
CA ILE A 75 -6.70 8.23 2.66
C ILE A 75 -7.92 7.56 2.05
N VAL A 76 -7.70 6.72 1.04
CA VAL A 76 -8.73 5.95 0.34
C VAL A 76 -8.46 4.48 0.62
N GLY A 77 -9.25 3.87 1.50
CA GLY A 77 -9.21 2.45 1.77
C GLY A 77 -10.10 1.69 0.79
N ILE A 78 -9.56 0.69 0.09
CA ILE A 78 -10.30 -0.16 -0.84
C ILE A 78 -10.57 -1.50 -0.18
N ALA A 79 -11.84 -1.84 0.06
CA ALA A 79 -12.19 -3.14 0.62
C ALA A 79 -11.74 -4.27 -0.30
N ASN A 80 -11.29 -5.38 0.29
CA ASN A 80 -11.11 -6.61 -0.47
C ASN A 80 -12.46 -7.32 -0.69
N THR A 81 -12.42 -8.39 -1.49
CA THR A 81 -13.57 -9.28 -1.71
C THR A 81 -13.14 -10.74 -1.50
N GLU A 82 -14.03 -11.69 -1.79
CA GLU A 82 -13.66 -13.11 -1.85
C GLU A 82 -12.58 -13.42 -2.91
N TRP A 83 -12.34 -12.51 -3.85
CA TRP A 83 -11.32 -12.60 -4.91
C TRP A 83 -9.98 -11.95 -4.54
N ARG A 84 -9.74 -11.71 -3.24
CA ARG A 84 -8.56 -10.96 -2.78
C ARG A 84 -7.26 -11.54 -3.32
N ASP A 85 -7.11 -12.86 -3.30
CA ASP A 85 -5.85 -13.50 -3.67
C ASP A 85 -5.62 -13.39 -5.19
N GLU A 86 -6.67 -13.53 -6.00
CA GLU A 86 -6.64 -13.29 -7.44
C GLU A 86 -6.31 -11.84 -7.76
N GLU A 87 -7.02 -10.89 -7.15
CA GLU A 87 -6.93 -9.47 -7.46
C GLU A 87 -5.61 -8.84 -6.99
N TYR A 88 -4.99 -9.36 -5.93
CA TYR A 88 -3.78 -8.77 -5.34
C TYR A 88 -2.47 -9.38 -5.84
N THR A 89 -2.53 -10.31 -6.80
CA THR A 89 -1.35 -11.05 -7.26
C THR A 89 -1.15 -10.93 -8.76
N PRO A 90 0.12 -10.80 -9.21
CA PRO A 90 0.43 -10.54 -10.62
C PRO A 90 0.27 -11.77 -11.51
N SER A 91 0.36 -12.97 -10.93
CA SER A 91 0.34 -14.25 -11.63
C SER A 91 -0.32 -15.32 -10.78
N VAL A 92 -0.69 -16.43 -11.41
CA VAL A 92 -1.24 -17.60 -10.73
C VAL A 92 -0.10 -18.34 -10.03
N ASP A 93 -0.23 -18.58 -8.73
CA ASP A 93 0.65 -19.50 -8.01
C ASP A 93 0.02 -20.91 -8.07
N GLU A 94 0.71 -21.85 -8.73
CA GLU A 94 0.22 -23.22 -8.91
C GLU A 94 0.07 -23.99 -7.58
N ASN A 95 0.80 -23.61 -6.53
CA ASN A 95 0.68 -24.24 -5.22
C ASN A 95 -0.56 -23.76 -4.47
N GLU A 96 -0.87 -22.47 -4.58
CA GLU A 96 -2.07 -21.86 -3.99
C GLU A 96 -3.33 -22.13 -4.83
N GLY A 97 -3.17 -22.32 -6.15
CA GLY A 97 -4.27 -22.58 -7.08
C GLY A 97 -5.13 -21.34 -7.35
N SER A 98 -4.63 -20.15 -7.05
CA SER A 98 -5.28 -18.85 -7.23
C SER A 98 -4.27 -17.83 -7.77
N GLY A 99 -4.76 -16.66 -8.16
CA GLY A 99 -3.92 -15.52 -8.55
C GLY A 99 -4.15 -14.95 -9.94
N GLY A 100 -3.40 -13.91 -10.28
CA GLY A 100 -3.19 -13.45 -11.67
C GLY A 100 -4.18 -12.43 -12.19
N TYR A 101 -5.01 -11.81 -11.35
CA TYR A 101 -5.91 -10.71 -11.75
C TYR A 101 -5.38 -9.33 -11.36
N GLY A 102 -4.10 -9.23 -10.95
CA GLY A 102 -3.45 -7.96 -10.61
C GLY A 102 -3.67 -6.84 -11.65
N ASP A 103 -3.55 -7.12 -12.94
CA ASP A 103 -3.77 -6.12 -14.02
C ASP A 103 -5.22 -5.61 -14.07
N LEU A 104 -6.19 -6.51 -13.87
CA LEU A 104 -7.61 -6.14 -13.82
C LEU A 104 -7.88 -5.28 -12.59
N TYR A 105 -7.30 -5.64 -11.45
CA TYR A 105 -7.43 -4.86 -10.23
C TYR A 105 -6.81 -3.47 -10.37
N LEU A 106 -5.62 -3.36 -10.98
CA LEU A 106 -4.97 -2.07 -11.20
C LEU A 106 -5.74 -1.21 -12.20
N SER A 107 -6.38 -1.81 -13.20
CA SER A 107 -7.28 -1.10 -14.12
C SER A 107 -8.50 -0.55 -13.37
N PHE A 108 -9.15 -1.33 -12.51
CA PHE A 108 -10.20 -0.85 -11.60
C PHE A 108 -9.71 0.30 -10.70
N LEU A 109 -8.54 0.13 -10.05
CA LEU A 109 -8.01 1.13 -9.14
C LEU A 109 -7.68 2.44 -9.85
N ILE A 110 -7.07 2.39 -11.04
CA ILE A 110 -6.60 3.57 -11.77
C ILE A 110 -7.73 4.24 -12.54
N ASP A 111 -8.46 3.48 -13.35
CA ASP A 111 -9.43 4.04 -14.30
C ASP A 111 -10.79 4.32 -13.65
N GLU A 112 -11.14 3.61 -12.58
CA GLU A 112 -12.44 3.78 -11.92
C GLU A 112 -12.30 4.50 -10.58
N VAL A 113 -11.58 3.94 -9.61
CA VAL A 113 -11.48 4.53 -8.26
C VAL A 113 -10.68 5.83 -8.26
N LYS A 114 -9.46 5.81 -8.78
CA LYS A 114 -8.61 7.02 -8.82
C LYS A 114 -9.27 8.12 -9.66
N SER A 115 -9.82 7.80 -10.83
CA SER A 115 -10.56 8.78 -11.63
C SER A 115 -11.72 9.41 -10.86
N TYR A 116 -12.52 8.61 -10.14
CA TYR A 116 -13.61 9.13 -9.31
C TYR A 116 -13.09 10.08 -8.21
N ILE A 117 -12.00 9.69 -7.54
CA ILE A 117 -11.39 10.52 -6.49
C ILE A 117 -10.84 11.83 -7.06
N ASP A 118 -10.16 11.78 -8.20
CA ASP A 118 -9.61 12.94 -8.90
C ASP A 118 -10.70 13.94 -9.33
N ASP A 119 -11.86 13.45 -9.77
CA ASP A 119 -12.98 14.29 -10.23
C ASP A 119 -13.86 14.83 -9.09
N THR A 120 -13.88 14.14 -7.94
CA THR A 120 -14.83 14.43 -6.86
C THR A 120 -14.20 15.20 -5.70
N PHE A 121 -12.91 14.98 -5.42
CA PHE A 121 -12.22 15.53 -4.25
C PHE A 121 -11.12 16.53 -4.64
N ARG A 122 -10.75 17.42 -3.72
CA ARG A 122 -9.64 18.36 -3.90
C ARG A 122 -8.30 17.64 -3.75
N VAL A 123 -7.80 17.06 -4.84
CA VAL A 123 -6.57 16.26 -4.81
C VAL A 123 -5.46 16.86 -5.67
N ARG A 124 -4.21 16.46 -5.38
CA ARG A 124 -3.06 16.63 -6.28
C ARG A 124 -2.89 15.30 -7.04
N PRO A 125 -3.39 15.19 -8.29
CA PRO A 125 -3.60 13.90 -8.95
C PRO A 125 -2.33 13.29 -9.57
N PHE A 126 -1.19 13.99 -9.46
CA PHE A 126 0.08 13.59 -10.07
C PHE A 126 0.79 12.52 -9.24
N ARG A 127 1.64 11.72 -9.89
CA ARG A 127 2.29 10.55 -9.26
C ARG A 127 3.04 10.89 -7.98
N GLU A 128 3.76 12.01 -7.93
CA GLU A 128 4.53 12.46 -6.77
C GLU A 128 3.67 12.65 -5.51
N ASP A 129 2.37 12.83 -5.69
CA ASP A 129 1.37 13.03 -4.64
C ASP A 129 0.39 11.88 -4.48
N THR A 130 0.56 10.83 -5.27
CA THR A 130 -0.27 9.64 -5.24
C THR A 130 0.52 8.49 -4.63
N ALA A 131 0.00 7.95 -3.53
CA ALA A 131 0.57 6.80 -2.85
C ALA A 131 -0.31 5.57 -2.95
N ILE A 132 0.31 4.39 -3.00
CA ILE A 132 -0.36 3.08 -2.89
C ILE A 132 0.32 2.24 -1.81
N GLY A 133 -0.45 1.49 -1.04
CA GLY A 133 0.09 0.65 0.01
C GLY A 133 -0.86 -0.45 0.47
N GLY A 134 -0.29 -1.41 1.19
CA GLY A 134 -1.02 -2.53 1.77
C GLY A 134 -0.08 -3.46 2.54
N SER A 135 -0.65 -4.51 3.13
CA SER A 135 0.11 -5.57 3.78
C SER A 135 -0.02 -6.91 3.06
N SER A 136 0.95 -7.81 3.25
CA SER A 136 0.89 -9.17 2.69
C SER A 136 0.69 -9.11 1.17
N LEU A 137 -0.35 -9.75 0.62
CA LEU A 137 -0.72 -9.62 -0.81
C LEU A 137 -1.00 -8.16 -1.23
N GLY A 138 -1.57 -7.31 -0.38
CA GLY A 138 -1.75 -5.89 -0.69
C GLY A 138 -0.41 -5.14 -0.77
N GLY A 139 0.61 -5.60 -0.02
CA GLY A 139 1.98 -5.11 -0.12
C GLY A 139 2.66 -5.57 -1.41
N LEU A 140 2.44 -6.82 -1.82
CA LEU A 140 2.87 -7.37 -3.11
C LEU A 140 2.25 -6.58 -4.27
N LEU A 141 0.93 -6.41 -4.28
CA LEU A 141 0.22 -5.61 -5.27
C LEU A 141 0.74 -4.17 -5.36
N SER A 142 1.07 -3.56 -4.21
CA SER A 142 1.60 -2.19 -4.19
C SER A 142 2.98 -2.08 -4.85
N LEU A 143 3.82 -3.12 -4.71
CA LEU A 143 5.09 -3.21 -5.44
C LEU A 143 4.86 -3.45 -6.93
N TYR A 144 3.94 -4.36 -7.25
CA TYR A 144 3.54 -4.66 -8.64
C TYR A 144 3.06 -3.40 -9.36
N ALA A 145 2.16 -2.63 -8.74
CA ALA A 145 1.67 -1.36 -9.27
C ALA A 145 2.78 -0.34 -9.53
N ALA A 146 3.81 -0.30 -8.68
CA ALA A 146 4.95 0.61 -8.88
C ALA A 146 5.80 0.21 -10.10
N MET A 147 5.87 -1.09 -10.39
CA MET A 147 6.68 -1.64 -11.49
C MET A 147 5.97 -1.54 -12.83
N GLU A 148 4.68 -1.86 -12.88
CA GLU A 148 3.87 -1.84 -14.11
C GLU A 148 3.29 -0.46 -14.44
N HIS A 149 2.94 0.32 -13.41
CA HIS A 149 2.30 1.63 -13.54
C HIS A 149 3.04 2.75 -12.80
N PRO A 150 4.37 2.92 -13.02
CA PRO A 150 5.17 3.94 -12.33
C PRO A 150 4.68 5.37 -12.60
N GLU A 151 3.94 5.61 -13.67
CA GLU A 151 3.36 6.91 -14.04
C GLU A 151 2.21 7.36 -13.12
N TYR A 152 1.62 6.46 -12.32
CA TYR A 152 0.50 6.76 -11.43
C TYR A 152 0.90 6.87 -9.96
N PHE A 153 1.94 6.16 -9.51
CA PHE A 153 2.27 6.05 -8.09
C PHE A 153 3.72 6.44 -7.80
N GLY A 154 3.92 7.54 -7.05
CA GLY A 154 5.24 8.02 -6.64
C GLY A 154 5.61 7.67 -5.20
N LYS A 155 4.68 7.10 -4.43
CA LYS A 155 4.87 6.78 -3.00
C LYS A 155 4.31 5.38 -2.72
N ILE A 156 5.17 4.43 -2.35
CA ILE A 156 4.79 3.03 -2.18
C ILE A 156 4.98 2.61 -0.72
N ALA A 157 3.99 1.91 -0.14
CA ALA A 157 4.12 1.26 1.16
C ALA A 157 3.86 -0.25 1.05
N ALA A 158 4.94 -1.02 1.01
CA ALA A 158 4.91 -2.47 1.03
C ALA A 158 5.21 -2.98 2.45
N MET A 159 4.17 -3.42 3.17
CA MET A 159 4.29 -3.85 4.57
C MET A 159 4.18 -5.36 4.67
N SER A 160 5.22 -6.03 5.15
CA SER A 160 5.29 -7.49 5.12
C SER A 160 4.82 -8.10 3.78
N PRO A 161 5.32 -7.63 2.62
CA PRO A 161 4.80 -8.07 1.33
C PRO A 161 5.04 -9.56 1.12
N SER A 162 4.10 -10.23 0.45
CA SER A 162 4.18 -11.65 0.09
C SER A 162 5.15 -11.89 -1.07
N ILE A 163 6.44 -11.71 -0.81
CA ILE A 163 7.48 -11.78 -1.84
C ILE A 163 7.60 -13.19 -2.43
N TRP A 164 7.28 -14.23 -1.64
CA TRP A 164 7.34 -15.64 -2.02
C TRP A 164 6.39 -16.05 -3.16
N TRP A 165 5.37 -15.26 -3.45
CA TRP A 165 4.32 -15.60 -4.42
C TRP A 165 4.88 -16.00 -5.79
N ASP A 166 4.37 -17.09 -6.35
CA ASP A 166 4.69 -17.62 -7.69
C ASP A 166 6.20 -17.64 -7.97
N ASP A 167 6.93 -18.44 -7.18
CA ASP A 167 8.39 -18.58 -7.26
C ASP A 167 9.12 -17.22 -7.20
N GLN A 168 8.66 -16.34 -6.30
CA GLN A 168 9.23 -15.02 -6.06
C GLN A 168 9.19 -14.09 -7.28
N ILE A 169 8.11 -14.13 -8.06
CA ILE A 169 7.96 -13.36 -9.31
C ILE A 169 8.31 -11.88 -9.16
N ILE A 170 7.96 -11.27 -8.02
CA ILE A 170 8.21 -9.85 -7.77
C ILE A 170 9.70 -9.51 -7.68
N LEU A 171 10.56 -10.46 -7.29
CA LEU A 171 12.01 -10.27 -7.31
C LEU A 171 12.53 -10.20 -8.75
N THR A 172 12.06 -11.10 -9.61
CA THR A 172 12.39 -11.10 -11.05
C THR A 172 11.94 -9.79 -11.70
N MET A 173 10.71 -9.36 -11.45
CA MET A 173 10.21 -8.07 -11.93
C MET A 173 11.06 -6.91 -11.42
N ALA A 174 11.43 -6.90 -10.14
CA ALA A 174 12.29 -5.87 -9.57
C ALA A 174 13.69 -5.86 -10.21
N GLU A 175 14.24 -7.01 -10.62
CA GLU A 175 15.52 -7.10 -11.33
C GLU A 175 15.44 -6.57 -12.75
N GLU A 176 14.30 -6.71 -13.42
CA GLU A 176 14.08 -6.22 -14.78
C GLU A 176 13.60 -4.77 -14.84
N TRP A 177 13.08 -4.24 -13.73
CA TRP A 177 12.46 -2.91 -13.66
C TRP A 177 13.39 -1.77 -14.10
N GLU A 178 12.99 -1.05 -15.15
CA GLU A 178 13.65 0.17 -15.62
C GLU A 178 12.95 1.40 -15.03
N VAL A 179 13.56 2.00 -14.00
CA VAL A 179 12.98 3.15 -13.29
C VAL A 179 13.99 4.25 -13.05
N ASP A 180 13.52 5.50 -13.13
CA ASP A 180 14.22 6.63 -12.52
C ASP A 180 13.74 6.79 -11.07
N PRO A 181 14.59 6.47 -10.06
CA PRO A 181 14.18 6.46 -8.67
C PRO A 181 14.06 7.87 -8.08
N GLU A 182 14.50 8.94 -8.77
CA GLU A 182 14.67 10.27 -8.16
C GLU A 182 13.39 10.80 -7.49
N ASP A 183 12.23 10.53 -8.10
CA ASP A 183 10.91 11.01 -7.68
C ASP A 183 9.96 9.88 -7.25
N MET A 184 10.50 8.76 -6.75
CA MET A 184 9.70 7.67 -6.17
C MET A 184 10.19 7.31 -4.78
N LYS A 185 9.30 7.26 -3.79
CA LYS A 185 9.59 6.80 -2.43
C LYS A 185 9.03 5.40 -2.20
N ILE A 186 9.84 4.48 -1.67
CA ILE A 186 9.40 3.14 -1.29
C ILE A 186 9.65 2.91 0.20
N TRP A 187 8.58 2.65 0.95
CA TRP A 187 8.62 2.04 2.26
C TRP A 187 8.49 0.52 2.10
N LEU A 188 9.45 -0.21 2.64
CA LEU A 188 9.45 -1.66 2.77
C LEU A 188 9.57 -2.00 4.26
N ASP A 189 8.75 -2.90 4.77
CA ASP A 189 8.97 -3.47 6.09
C ASP A 189 8.64 -4.95 6.19
N MET A 190 9.14 -5.57 7.26
CA MET A 190 8.89 -6.97 7.59
C MET A 190 8.98 -7.18 9.11
N GLY A 191 8.08 -7.97 9.67
CA GLY A 191 8.19 -8.50 11.03
C GLY A 191 9.20 -9.64 11.09
N VAL A 192 10.07 -9.64 12.10
CA VAL A 192 11.13 -10.66 12.22
C VAL A 192 10.57 -12.01 12.71
N HIS A 193 9.40 -12.02 13.34
CA HIS A 193 8.72 -13.22 13.83
C HIS A 193 7.63 -13.72 12.86
N GLU A 194 7.68 -13.32 11.59
CA GLU A 194 6.75 -13.78 10.55
C GLU A 194 7.17 -15.09 9.91
N LYS A 195 8.41 -15.52 10.15
CA LYS A 195 8.90 -16.83 9.73
C LYS A 195 8.42 -17.91 10.70
N ASP A 196 7.72 -18.91 10.20
CA ASP A 196 7.50 -20.15 10.94
C ASP A 196 8.68 -21.11 10.78
N GLU A 197 8.97 -21.91 11.81
CA GLU A 197 10.14 -22.82 11.80
C GLU A 197 10.08 -23.88 10.69
N GLU A 198 8.89 -24.15 10.16
CA GLU A 198 8.62 -25.15 9.13
C GLU A 198 8.69 -24.57 7.70
N ASP A 199 8.75 -23.24 7.56
CA ASP A 199 8.77 -22.59 6.25
C ASP A 199 10.12 -22.82 5.54
N GLU A 200 10.05 -23.26 4.28
CA GLU A 200 11.24 -23.37 3.43
C GLU A 200 11.77 -21.99 3.03
N ILE A 201 10.88 -20.99 2.97
CA ILE A 201 11.16 -19.62 2.57
C ILE A 201 11.12 -18.71 3.81
N ASP A 202 12.09 -17.81 3.93
CA ASP A 202 12.15 -16.82 5.01
C ASP A 202 11.74 -15.43 4.49
N PRO A 203 10.55 -14.91 4.87
CA PRO A 203 10.08 -13.60 4.41
C PRO A 203 11.04 -12.45 4.72
N VAL A 204 11.86 -12.58 5.78
CA VAL A 204 12.87 -11.58 6.14
C VAL A 204 14.03 -11.61 5.15
N GLU A 205 14.49 -12.79 4.74
CA GLU A 205 15.56 -12.95 3.74
C GLU A 205 15.10 -12.46 2.37
N GLU A 206 13.87 -12.76 1.97
CA GLU A 206 13.29 -12.25 0.72
C GLU A 206 13.19 -10.72 0.70
N SER A 207 12.75 -10.13 1.81
CA SER A 207 12.71 -8.67 1.97
C SER A 207 14.11 -8.04 1.96
N ASP A 208 15.12 -8.72 2.47
CA ASP A 208 16.53 -8.30 2.35
C ASP A 208 16.97 -8.30 0.88
N ILE A 209 16.66 -9.35 0.12
CA ILE A 209 16.99 -9.47 -1.30
C ILE A 209 16.32 -8.34 -2.10
N LEU A 210 15.02 -8.13 -1.92
CA LEU A 210 14.29 -7.05 -2.59
C LEU A 210 14.90 -5.67 -2.27
N CYS A 211 15.25 -5.42 -1.01
CA CYS A 211 15.91 -4.17 -0.62
C CYS A 211 17.24 -3.96 -1.35
N GLU A 212 18.05 -5.01 -1.53
CA GLU A 212 19.31 -4.93 -2.27
C GLU A 212 19.09 -4.72 -3.78
N ILE A 213 18.07 -5.35 -4.37
CA ILE A 213 17.67 -5.10 -5.77
C ILE A 213 17.27 -3.64 -5.94
N LEU A 214 16.38 -3.10 -5.10
CA LEU A 214 15.96 -1.70 -5.15
C LEU A 214 17.16 -0.73 -5.02
N LYS A 215 18.13 -1.03 -4.14
CA LYS A 215 19.36 -0.23 -4.06
C LYS A 215 20.18 -0.28 -5.35
N SER A 216 20.24 -1.45 -6.01
CA SER A 216 20.93 -1.60 -7.30
C SER A 216 20.26 -0.77 -8.42
N LYS A 217 18.94 -0.55 -8.34
CA LYS A 217 18.16 0.35 -9.20
C LYS A 217 18.37 1.84 -8.90
N GLY A 218 19.19 2.17 -7.91
CA GLY A 218 19.56 3.55 -7.58
C GLY A 218 18.73 4.19 -6.47
N PHE A 219 17.80 3.45 -5.86
CA PHE A 219 17.14 3.91 -4.65
C PHE A 219 18.14 4.07 -3.48
N LYS A 220 18.02 5.16 -2.75
CA LYS A 220 18.94 5.58 -1.69
C LYS A 220 18.25 5.50 -0.33
N ARG A 221 18.83 4.67 0.54
CA ARG A 221 18.37 4.49 1.92
C ARG A 221 18.25 5.84 2.65
N GLY A 222 17.08 6.09 3.22
CA GLY A 222 16.77 7.31 3.98
C GLY A 222 16.43 8.54 3.14
N LYS A 223 16.60 8.50 1.80
CA LYS A 223 16.08 9.53 0.89
C LYS A 223 14.75 9.08 0.31
N ASN A 224 14.79 8.02 -0.50
CA ASN A 224 13.68 7.55 -1.31
C ASN A 224 13.47 6.02 -1.20
N LEU A 225 14.25 5.35 -0.34
CA LEU A 225 13.97 3.99 0.13
C LEU A 225 14.10 3.92 1.65
N ARG A 226 13.14 3.30 2.31
CA ARG A 226 13.20 2.97 3.73
C ARG A 226 12.84 1.49 3.89
N TYR A 227 13.81 0.71 4.38
CA TYR A 227 13.58 -0.66 4.81
C TYR A 227 13.61 -0.76 6.34
N TYR A 228 12.56 -1.31 6.94
CA TYR A 228 12.39 -1.42 8.39
C TYR A 228 12.11 -2.86 8.81
N LYS A 229 12.92 -3.41 9.72
CA LYS A 229 12.66 -4.71 10.35
C LYS A 229 12.06 -4.49 11.74
N ASP A 230 10.87 -5.04 11.97
CA ASP A 230 10.24 -5.03 13.28
C ASP A 230 10.63 -6.28 14.07
N TYR A 231 11.59 -6.12 14.98
CA TYR A 231 12.08 -7.21 15.83
C TYR A 231 11.07 -7.72 16.86
N ARG A 232 9.86 -7.15 16.89
CA ARG A 232 8.74 -7.69 17.64
C ARG A 232 7.57 -8.05 16.72
N GLY A 233 7.68 -7.76 15.43
CA GLY A 233 6.60 -7.85 14.46
C GLY A 233 6.28 -9.28 14.09
N GLU A 234 4.98 -9.56 14.04
CA GLU A 234 4.36 -10.76 13.49
C GLU A 234 3.44 -10.36 12.32
N HIS A 235 2.89 -11.35 11.59
CA HIS A 235 2.15 -11.15 10.35
C HIS A 235 0.67 -10.86 10.64
N ASN A 236 0.38 -9.67 11.19
CA ASN A 236 -0.99 -9.25 11.47
C ASN A 236 -1.20 -7.74 11.55
N GLU A 237 -2.48 -7.37 11.46
CA GLU A 237 -3.01 -6.00 11.48
C GLU A 237 -2.51 -5.14 12.65
N PHE A 238 -2.33 -5.75 13.83
CA PHE A 238 -1.84 -5.01 14.99
C PHE A 238 -0.41 -4.51 14.76
N PHE A 239 0.48 -5.36 14.28
CA PHE A 239 1.88 -4.98 14.05
C PHE A 239 2.03 -4.05 12.85
N TRP A 240 1.26 -4.24 11.78
CA TRP A 240 1.21 -3.31 10.65
C TRP A 240 0.73 -1.92 11.12
N GLY A 241 -0.36 -1.85 11.86
CA GLY A 241 -0.85 -0.61 12.47
C GLY A 241 0.21 0.12 13.32
N LYS A 242 0.99 -0.61 14.14
CA LYS A 242 2.08 -0.02 14.94
C LYS A 242 3.20 0.61 14.12
N ARG A 243 3.37 0.20 12.87
CA ARG A 243 4.38 0.74 11.95
C ARG A 243 3.87 1.93 11.14
N MET A 244 2.55 2.10 11.00
CA MET A 244 1.93 3.12 10.15
C MET A 244 2.42 4.54 10.41
N GLY A 245 2.65 4.92 11.67
CA GLY A 245 3.19 6.25 11.97
C GLY A 245 4.59 6.49 11.37
N LYS A 246 5.41 5.45 11.16
CA LYS A 246 6.70 5.57 10.47
C LYS A 246 6.52 5.64 8.95
N VAL A 247 5.57 4.88 8.40
CA VAL A 247 5.19 4.90 6.98
C VAL A 247 4.76 6.30 6.58
N LEU A 248 3.76 6.86 7.27
CA LEU A 248 3.21 8.18 6.98
C LEU A 248 4.29 9.28 7.04
N LYS A 249 5.16 9.25 8.06
CA LYS A 249 6.27 10.20 8.17
C LYS A 249 7.29 10.08 7.04
N PHE A 250 7.52 8.89 6.51
CA PHE A 250 8.47 8.72 5.41
C PHE A 250 7.88 9.21 4.09
N LEU A 251 6.62 8.87 3.82
CA LEU A 251 5.96 9.21 2.56
C LEU A 251 5.55 10.69 2.50
N PHE A 252 4.96 11.21 3.57
CA PHE A 252 4.29 12.53 3.65
C PHE A 252 4.89 13.47 4.71
N GLY A 253 6.06 13.14 5.25
CA GLY A 253 6.73 13.99 6.24
C GLY A 253 7.12 15.37 5.70
N LYS A 254 7.02 16.38 6.58
CA LYS A 254 7.51 17.75 6.35
C LYS A 254 8.98 17.92 6.75
#